data_AF-A0A2S7VWF9-F1
#
_entry.id   AF-A0A2S7VWF9-F1
#
_cell.length_a   1.000
_cell.length_b   1.000
_cell.length_c   1.000
_cell.angle_alpha   90.00
_cell.angle_beta   90.00
_cell.angle_gamma   90.00
#
_symmetry.space_group_name_H-M   'P 1'
#
loop_
_entity.id
_entity.type
_entity.pdbx_description
1 polymer ?
#
loop_
_entity_poly.entity_id
_entity_poly.type
_entity_poly.pdbx_seq_one_letter_code
_entity_poly.pdbx_strand_id
1 'polypeptide(L)' 'MANIMESASIEDIALYLQREDGIDADSAQNAAQQVVDGFIDMRDKGLIKGWYFDELGHLELLPTESALSIIERQK' A
#
# COMPACT_ATOMS: atom_id res chain seq x y z
N MET A 1 6.34 -19.23 9.38
CA MET A 1 7.08 -18.03 8.94
C MET A 1 6.59 -17.63 7.56
N ALA A 2 5.70 -16.64 7.48
CA ALA A 2 5.22 -16.13 6.21
C ALA A 2 5.99 -14.84 5.90
N ASN A 3 7.09 -14.95 5.15
CA ASN A 3 7.73 -13.80 4.50
C ASN A 3 6.84 -13.42 3.31
N ILE A 4 5.71 -12.78 3.55
CA ILE A 4 4.90 -12.21 2.47
C ILE A 4 5.36 -10.77 2.36
N MET A 5 6.25 -10.52 1.40
CA MET A 5 6.76 -9.19 1.05
C MET A 5 5.99 -8.58 -0.14
N GLU A 6 4.86 -9.20 -0.55
CA GLU A 6 4.01 -8.82 -1.69
C GLU A 6 2.54 -9.17 -1.38
N SER A 7 1.99 -8.66 -0.27
CA SER A 7 0.81 -9.27 0.39
C SER A 7 -0.55 -8.72 -0.01
N ALA A 8 -0.61 -7.76 -0.95
CA ALA A 8 -1.84 -7.14 -1.38
C ALA A 8 -1.83 -7.02 -2.91
N SER A 9 -2.56 -7.92 -3.57
CA SER A 9 -2.73 -7.88 -5.02
C SER A 9 -3.55 -6.65 -5.40
N ILE A 10 -3.47 -6.22 -6.66
CA ILE A 10 -4.34 -5.16 -7.19
C ILE A 10 -5.82 -5.52 -6.95
N GLU A 11 -6.17 -6.80 -7.04
CA GLU A 11 -7.52 -7.30 -6.77
C GLU A 11 -7.94 -7.09 -5.30
N ASP A 12 -7.05 -7.39 -4.34
CA ASP A 12 -7.32 -7.18 -2.92
C ASP A 12 -7.46 -5.69 -2.59
N ILE A 13 -6.63 -4.84 -3.20
CA ILE A 13 -6.70 -3.38 -3.06
C ILE A 13 -7.99 -2.85 -3.70
N ALA A 14 -8.41 -3.38 -4.84
CA ALA A 14 -9.67 -3.00 -5.47
C ALA A 14 -10.87 -3.40 -4.60
N LEU A 15 -10.85 -4.59 -4.02
CA LEU A 15 -11.89 -5.03 -3.08
C LEU A 15 -11.92 -4.15 -1.82
N TYR A 16 -10.75 -3.76 -1.30
CA TYR A 16 -10.65 -2.82 -0.19
C TYR A 16 -11.26 -1.46 -0.54
N LEU A 17 -10.88 -0.86 -1.67
CA LEU A 17 -11.40 0.43 -2.12
C LEU A 17 -12.90 0.37 -2.43
N GLN A 18 -13.40 -0.71 -3.00
CA GLN A 18 -14.84 -0.91 -3.18
C GLN A 18 -15.59 -0.91 -1.85
N ARG A 19 -15.02 -1.50 -0.79
CA ARG A 19 -15.64 -1.58 0.54
C ARG A 19 -15.54 -0.27 1.32
N GLU A 20 -14.42 0.44 1.22
CA GLU A 20 -14.21 1.70 1.94
C GLU A 20 -14.86 2.90 1.24
N ASP A 21 -14.65 3.06 -0.08
CA ASP A 21 -15.14 4.20 -0.86
C ASP A 21 -16.52 3.95 -1.50
N GLY A 22 -17.03 2.72 -1.46
CA GLY A 22 -18.34 2.37 -2.03
C GLY A 22 -18.42 2.50 -3.55
N ILE A 23 -17.27 2.45 -4.23
CA ILE A 23 -17.14 2.63 -5.68
C ILE A 23 -17.37 1.33 -6.46
N ASP A 24 -17.78 1.47 -7.72
CA ASP A 24 -17.98 0.33 -8.63
C ASP A 24 -16.68 -0.47 -8.85
N ALA A 25 -16.81 -1.77 -9.16
CA ALA A 25 -15.67 -2.67 -9.36
C ALA A 25 -14.68 -2.17 -10.42
N ASP A 26 -15.14 -1.57 -11.52
CA ASP A 26 -14.27 -1.05 -12.57
C ASP A 26 -13.49 0.19 -12.10
N SER A 27 -14.17 1.07 -11.37
CA SER A 27 -13.54 2.24 -10.73
C SER A 27 -12.53 1.82 -9.67
N ALA A 28 -12.85 0.79 -8.89
CA ALA A 28 -11.99 0.25 -7.84
C ALA A 28 -10.73 -0.40 -8.41
N GLN A 29 -10.84 -1.11 -9.53
CA GLN A 29 -9.70 -1.67 -10.27
C GLN A 29 -8.76 -0.57 -10.76
N ASN A 30 -9.31 0.47 -11.41
CA ASN A 30 -8.52 1.61 -11.86
C ASN A 30 -7.84 2.35 -10.70
N ALA A 31 -8.57 2.57 -9.60
CA ALA A 31 -8.02 3.21 -8.41
C ALA A 31 -6.94 2.36 -7.75
N ALA A 32 -7.14 1.04 -7.63
CA ALA A 32 -6.15 0.12 -7.09
C ALA A 32 -4.87 0.11 -7.93
N GLN A 33 -4.99 0.17 -9.26
CA GLN A 33 -3.85 0.27 -10.16
C GLN A 33 -3.05 1.56 -9.93
N GLN A 34 -3.73 2.70 -9.74
CA GLN A 34 -3.09 3.98 -9.41
C GLN A 34 -2.40 3.95 -8.04
N VAL A 35 -3.02 3.31 -7.05
CA VAL A 35 -2.46 3.15 -5.70
C VAL A 35 -1.18 2.31 -5.75
N VAL A 36 -1.21 1.16 -6.44
CA VAL A 36 -0.03 0.29 -6.61
C VAL A 36 1.08 0.99 -7.37
N ASP A 37 0.76 1.76 -8.42
CA ASP A 37 1.76 2.55 -9.15
C ASP A 37 2.46 3.56 -8.22
N GLY A 38 1.69 4.26 -7.39
CA GLY A 38 2.22 5.15 -6.35
C GLY A 38 3.10 4.42 -5.33
N PHE A 39 2.73 3.21 -4.91
CA PHE A 39 3.55 2.41 -3.99
C PHE A 39 4.85 1.95 -4.63
N ILE A 40 4.83 1.57 -5.91
CA ILE A 40 6.03 1.21 -6.66
C ILE A 40 6.97 2.41 -6.77
N ASP A 41 6.46 3.60 -7.09
CA ASP A 41 7.23 4.84 -7.12
C ASP A 41 7.84 5.17 -5.74
N MET A 42 7.06 5.05 -4.66
CA MET A 42 7.57 5.25 -3.30
C MET A 42 8.65 4.23 -2.93
N ARG A 43 8.51 2.98 -3.38
CA ARG A 43 9.52 1.93 -3.18
C ARG A 43 10.80 2.24 -3.96
N ASP A 44 10.68 2.66 -5.21
CA ASP A 44 11.82 3.04 -6.07
C ASP A 44 12.60 4.23 -5.50
N LYS A 45 11.87 5.20 -4.93
CA LYS A 45 12.43 6.34 -4.17
C LYS A 45 13.04 5.94 -2.83
N GLY A 46 12.94 4.67 -2.43
CA GLY A 46 13.44 4.17 -1.15
C GLY A 46 12.68 4.72 0.06
N LEU A 47 11.41 5.11 -0.11
CA LEU A 47 10.55 5.59 0.98
C LEU A 47 9.86 4.43 1.71
N ILE A 48 9.41 3.40 0.98
CA ILE A 48 8.79 2.21 1.54
C ILE A 48 9.52 0.94 1.10
N LYS A 49 9.55 -0.07 1.97
CA LYS A 49 10.02 -1.43 1.67
C LYS A 49 8.95 -2.25 0.95
N GLY A 50 7.67 -1.94 1.20
CA GLY A 50 6.52 -2.61 0.60
C GLY A 50 5.21 -2.14 1.22
N TRP A 51 4.13 -2.83 0.91
CA TRP A 51 2.78 -2.60 1.45
C TRP A 51 2.12 -3.94 1.76
N TYR A 52 1.20 -3.96 2.72
CA TYR A 52 0.52 -5.18 3.18
C TYR A 52 -0.87 -4.87 3.74
N PHE A 53 -1.72 -5.89 3.86
CA PHE A 53 -2.93 -5.81 4.67
C PHE A 53 -2.63 -6.26 6.10
N ASP A 54 -2.93 -5.41 7.08
CA ASP A 54 -2.86 -5.73 8.51
C ASP A 54 -3.91 -6.80 8.91
N GLU A 55 -3.81 -7.33 10.13
CA GLU A 55 -4.77 -8.27 10.72
C GLU A 55 -6.21 -7.74 10.75
N LEU A 56 -6.40 -6.42 10.74
CA LEU A 56 -7.70 -5.76 10.65
C LEU A 56 -8.19 -5.57 9.21
N GLY A 57 -7.39 -5.91 8.20
CA GLY A 57 -7.71 -5.76 6.78
C GLY A 57 -7.51 -4.34 6.25
N HIS A 58 -6.72 -3.51 6.95
CA HIS A 58 -6.33 -2.19 6.47
C HIS A 58 -5.06 -2.26 5.62
N LEU A 59 -5.04 -1.50 4.54
CA LEU A 59 -3.86 -1.38 3.68
C LEU A 59 -2.83 -0.47 4.34
N GLU A 60 -1.71 -1.06 4.76
CA GLU A 60 -0.61 -0.35 5.41
C GLU A 60 0.66 -0.34 4.57
N LEU A 61 1.46 0.71 4.77
CA LEU A 61 2.76 0.89 4.13
C LEU A 61 3.87 0.52 5.10
N LEU A 62 4.84 -0.26 4.63
CA LEU A 62 6.03 -0.60 5.39
C LEU A 62 7.14 0.41 5.05
N PRO A 63 7.46 1.39 5.90
CA PRO A 63 8.48 2.40 5.59
C PRO A 63 9.89 1.78 5.55
N THR A 64 10.80 2.42 4.82
CA THR A 64 12.23 2.14 4.94
C THR A 64 12.81 2.79 6.20
N GLU A 65 13.95 2.26 6.69
CA GLU A 65 14.72 2.89 7.79
C GLU A 65 15.16 4.31 7.43
N SER A 66 15.40 4.56 6.13
CA SER A 66 15.72 5.88 5.59
C SER A 66 14.53 6.85 5.70
N ALA A 67 13.31 6.39 5.41
CA ALA A 67 12.10 7.21 5.58
C ALA A 67 11.80 7.49 7.06
N LEU A 68 11.97 6.50 7.93
CA LEU A 68 11.82 6.68 9.39
C LEU A 68 12.76 7.78 9.91
N SER A 69 14.02 7.79 9.45
CA SER A 69 15.00 8.83 9.82
C SER A 69 14.62 10.24 9.34
N ILE A 70 13.84 10.38 8.26
CA ILE A 70 13.35 11.68 7.77
C ILE A 70 12.19 12.18 8.65
N ILE A 71 11.31 11.28 9.08
CA ILE A 71 10.17 11.59 9.95
C ILE A 71 10.67 12.03 11.34
N GLU A 72 11.69 11.35 11.88
CA GLU A 72 12.27 11.68 13.19
C GLU A 72 13.03 13.02 13.21
N ARG A 73 13.52 13.51 12.06
CA ARG A 73 14.23 14.79 11.93
C ARG A 73 13.32 16.01 11.82
N GLN A 74 12.01 15.82 11.69
CA GLN A 74 11.01 16.90 11.59
C GLN A 74 10.33 17.21 12.94
N LYS A 75 10.82 16.65 14.05
CA LYS A 75 10.31 16.85 15.41
C LYS A 75 11.25 17.70 16.25
#